data_AF-A0A6C0B2Q0-F1
#
_entry.id   AF-A0A6C0B2Q0-F1
#
_cell.length_a   1.000
_cell.length_b   1.000
_cell.length_c   1.000
_cell.angle_alpha   90.00
_cell.angle_beta   90.00
_cell.angle_gamma   90.00
#
_symmetry.space_group_name_H-M   'P 1'
#
loop_
_entity.id
_entity.type
_entity.pdbx_description
1 polymer ?
#
loop_
_entity_poly.entity_id
_entity_poly.type
_entity_poly.pdbx_seq_one_letter_code
_entity_poly.pdbx_strand_id
1 'polypeptide(L)'
;MKIYNLEDYNQIIFEGFSYQLPESILTVINKLRKEVEAFAPLSTSSVLPNDDKSKKGFHFGGKKTKNRKNDGVEDWNAIKSFKTTVIDKKEGVDKILNDIRACLNKISSKNYDSQKEGILKHIEELLVENEDEINKVSRALFDVAGNNKFNSLIYANLLKELSELYPKLSEHFRDLLILYKESISTINYADPNSDYDKYCENNKLNDRRKAISTYLSNLNIIGFISNIIIIEIVNCLLQHINEYIETENKTNEVEEITENLYLFIILLNDHLKHEIEWKVIINNIENIAKMKSKEKKSLSSRAVFKYMDILDVLKTK
;
A
#
# COMPACT_ATOMS: atom_id res chain seq x y z
N MET A 1 7.18 -24.28 -38.03
CA MET A 1 6.70 -23.18 -37.16
C MET A 1 5.29 -22.85 -37.62
N LYS A 2 4.27 -23.10 -36.81
CA LYS A 2 2.88 -22.73 -37.17
C LYS A 2 2.73 -21.23 -36.90
N ILE A 3 2.36 -20.48 -37.93
CA ILE A 3 2.06 -19.05 -37.81
C ILE A 3 0.54 -18.95 -37.71
N TYR A 4 0.06 -18.43 -36.58
CA TYR A 4 -1.35 -18.21 -36.33
C TYR A 4 -1.76 -16.85 -36.90
N ASN A 5 -2.96 -16.77 -37.46
CA ASN A 5 -3.56 -15.55 -38.01
C ASN A 5 -4.70 -15.03 -37.11
N LEU A 6 -5.25 -13.87 -37.45
CA LEU A 6 -6.29 -13.22 -36.65
C LEU A 6 -7.58 -14.05 -36.52
N GLU A 7 -7.96 -14.77 -37.58
CA GLU A 7 -9.08 -15.72 -37.56
C GLU A 7 -8.88 -16.84 -36.54
N ASP A 8 -7.66 -17.38 -36.42
CA ASP A 8 -7.37 -18.45 -35.45
C ASP A 8 -7.64 -17.99 -34.00
N TYR A 9 -7.31 -16.73 -33.68
CA TYR A 9 -7.58 -16.16 -32.35
C TYR A 9 -9.07 -15.94 -32.11
N ASN A 10 -9.78 -15.41 -33.12
CA ASN A 10 -11.23 -15.20 -33.02
C ASN A 10 -11.96 -16.54 -32.82
N GLN A 11 -11.53 -17.60 -33.51
CA GLN A 11 -12.13 -18.92 -33.38
C GLN A 11 -11.93 -19.52 -31.97
N ILE A 12 -10.73 -19.41 -31.40
CA ILE A 12 -10.45 -19.86 -30.02
C ILE A 12 -11.27 -19.09 -28.98
N ILE A 13 -11.53 -17.80 -29.21
CA ILE A 13 -12.33 -16.95 -28.31
C ILE A 13 -13.82 -17.35 -28.32
N PHE A 14 -14.39 -17.66 -29.49
CA PHE A 14 -15.83 -17.91 -29.62
C PHE A 14 -16.24 -19.39 -29.51
N GLU A 15 -15.41 -20.32 -29.98
CA GLU A 15 -15.70 -21.77 -29.91
C GLU A 15 -15.11 -22.42 -28.65
N GLY A 16 -14.28 -21.68 -27.91
CA GLY A 16 -13.49 -22.19 -26.80
C GLY A 16 -12.33 -23.06 -27.28
N PHE A 17 -11.54 -23.56 -26.34
CA PHE A 17 -10.50 -24.55 -26.63
C PHE A 17 -10.61 -25.74 -25.68
N SER A 18 -10.42 -26.95 -26.21
CA SER A 18 -10.24 -28.15 -25.41
C SER A 18 -8.76 -28.50 -25.39
N TYR A 19 -8.09 -28.21 -24.28
CA TYR A 19 -6.71 -28.63 -24.06
C TYR A 19 -6.69 -29.74 -23.00
N GLN A 20 -6.27 -30.94 -23.42
CA GLN A 20 -5.97 -32.01 -22.49
C GLN A 20 -4.47 -32.00 -22.20
N LEU A 21 -4.12 -32.00 -20.92
CA LEU A 21 -2.74 -32.07 -20.50
C LEU A 21 -2.12 -33.41 -20.98
N PRO A 22 -0.92 -33.39 -21.57
CA PRO A 22 -0.19 -34.59 -21.87
C PRO A 22 -0.06 -35.49 -20.63
N GLU A 23 -0.16 -36.80 -20.84
CA GLU A 23 -0.16 -37.80 -19.78
C GLU A 23 1.12 -37.75 -18.92
N SER A 24 2.25 -37.36 -19.53
CA SER A 24 3.51 -37.11 -18.82
C SER A 24 3.40 -35.98 -17.78
N ILE A 25 2.67 -34.91 -18.11
CA ILE A 25 2.45 -33.79 -17.19
C ILE A 25 1.48 -34.18 -16.08
N LEU A 26 0.40 -34.88 -16.42
CA LEU A 26 -0.53 -35.43 -15.42
C LEU A 26 0.18 -36.36 -14.43
N THR A 27 1.14 -37.15 -14.92
CA THR A 27 1.98 -38.02 -14.08
C THR A 27 2.84 -37.22 -13.10
N VAL A 28 3.46 -36.13 -13.57
CA VAL A 28 4.25 -35.22 -12.71
C VAL A 28 3.37 -34.55 -11.67
N ILE A 29 2.19 -34.04 -12.05
CA ILE A 29 1.23 -33.41 -11.14
C ILE A 29 0.80 -34.41 -10.05
N ASN A 30 0.48 -35.65 -10.43
CA ASN A 30 0.09 -36.68 -9.47
C ASN A 30 1.23 -37.09 -8.54
N LYS A 31 2.48 -37.08 -9.02
CA LYS A 31 3.66 -37.33 -8.18
C LYS A 31 3.86 -36.22 -7.16
N LEU A 32 3.81 -34.96 -7.58
CA LEU A 32 3.90 -33.80 -6.69
C LEU A 32 2.77 -33.80 -5.66
N ARG A 33 1.54 -34.12 -6.09
CA ARG A 33 0.40 -34.25 -5.19
C ARG A 33 0.65 -35.28 -4.08
N LYS A 34 1.19 -36.45 -4.42
CA LYS A 34 1.54 -37.48 -3.43
C LYS A 34 2.63 -37.01 -2.45
N GLU A 35 3.62 -36.27 -2.94
CA GLU A 35 4.69 -35.71 -2.09
C GLU A 35 4.13 -34.65 -1.13
N VAL A 36 3.21 -33.80 -1.59
CA VAL A 36 2.54 -32.79 -0.76
C VAL A 36 1.59 -33.43 0.26
N GLU A 37 0.81 -34.44 -0.13
CA GLU A 37 -0.09 -35.19 0.77
C GLU A 37 0.69 -35.93 1.87
N ALA A 38 1.95 -36.30 1.62
CA ALA A 38 2.83 -36.91 2.63
C ALA A 38 3.35 -35.89 3.67
N PHE A 39 3.43 -34.59 3.33
CA PHE A 39 3.88 -33.53 4.23
C PHE A 39 2.72 -32.77 4.91
N ALA A 40 1.54 -32.74 4.28
CA ALA A 40 0.33 -32.14 4.83
C ALA A 40 -0.91 -32.88 4.27
N PRO A 41 -1.52 -33.82 5.02
CA PRO A 41 -2.69 -34.55 4.54
C PRO A 41 -3.88 -33.60 4.39
N LEU A 42 -4.15 -33.17 3.16
CA LEU A 42 -5.34 -32.41 2.79
C LEU A 42 -6.55 -33.34 2.85
N SER A 43 -7.50 -33.02 3.75
CA SER A 43 -8.81 -33.67 3.81
C SER A 43 -9.54 -33.48 2.47
N THR A 44 -9.53 -34.51 1.62
CA THR A 44 -10.28 -34.52 0.37
C THR A 44 -11.78 -34.57 0.66
N SER A 45 -12.50 -33.47 0.42
CA SER A 45 -13.92 -33.54 0.12
C SER A 45 -14.07 -34.25 -1.22
N SER A 46 -14.71 -35.41 -1.18
CA SER A 46 -14.93 -36.32 -2.29
C SER A 46 -15.73 -35.68 -3.42
N VAL A 47 -15.21 -35.80 -4.64
CA VAL A 47 -16.02 -35.97 -5.85
C VAL A 47 -16.82 -37.27 -5.67
N LEU A 48 -18.14 -37.17 -5.66
CA LEU A 48 -19.09 -38.29 -5.65
C LEU A 48 -19.73 -38.42 -7.05
N PRO A 49 -20.27 -39.60 -7.43
CA PRO A 49 -19.65 -40.46 -8.43
C PRO A 49 -20.61 -40.87 -9.56
N ASN A 50 -20.08 -41.47 -10.63
CA ASN A 50 -20.87 -42.41 -11.44
C ASN A 50 -20.72 -43.81 -10.82
N ASP A 51 -21.71 -44.24 -10.05
CA ASP A 51 -21.85 -45.61 -9.60
C ASP A 51 -22.66 -46.42 -10.62
N ASP A 52 -22.03 -47.49 -11.13
CA ASP A 52 -22.74 -48.70 -11.54
C ASP A 52 -22.45 -49.80 -10.50
N LYS A 53 -23.48 -50.61 -10.28
CA LYS A 53 -23.73 -51.43 -9.08
C LYS A 53 -22.66 -52.50 -8.81
N SER A 54 -22.28 -52.71 -7.53
CA SER A 54 -22.57 -53.97 -6.79
C SER A 54 -21.80 -54.18 -5.46
N LYS A 55 -22.59 -54.48 -4.42
CA LYS A 55 -22.43 -55.49 -3.34
C LYS A 55 -21.26 -55.43 -2.33
N LYS A 56 -21.71 -55.48 -1.05
CA LYS A 56 -21.08 -55.99 0.20
C LYS A 56 -19.95 -55.11 0.75
N GLY A 57 -20.03 -54.47 1.92
CA GLY A 57 -20.76 -54.76 3.15
C GLY A 57 -19.76 -55.18 4.22
N PHE A 58 -19.44 -54.33 5.19
CA PHE A 58 -18.97 -54.71 6.53
C PHE A 58 -19.17 -53.53 7.49
N HIS A 59 -20.05 -53.73 8.46
CA HIS A 59 -20.21 -52.86 9.63
C HIS A 59 -19.13 -53.17 10.66
N PHE A 60 -18.54 -52.14 11.28
CA PHE A 60 -18.18 -52.21 12.70
C PHE A 60 -18.13 -50.80 13.33
N GLY A 61 -19.03 -50.54 14.29
CA GLY A 61 -18.64 -50.07 15.61
C GLY A 61 -18.32 -48.59 15.86
N GLY A 62 -19.34 -47.72 15.78
CA GLY A 62 -19.74 -46.79 16.86
C GLY A 62 -18.73 -45.85 17.56
N LYS A 63 -18.90 -44.55 17.31
CA LYS A 63 -19.12 -43.55 18.38
C LYS A 63 -19.90 -42.35 17.84
N LYS A 64 -21.07 -42.10 18.43
CA LYS A 64 -21.96 -40.98 18.13
C LYS A 64 -21.33 -39.67 18.60
N THR A 65 -21.24 -38.68 17.73
CA THR A 65 -21.09 -37.28 18.11
C THR A 65 -22.04 -36.43 17.27
N LYS A 66 -22.71 -35.49 17.94
CA LYS A 66 -23.92 -34.78 17.53
C LYS A 66 -23.76 -34.00 16.21
N ASN A 67 -24.79 -34.11 15.35
CA ASN A 67 -25.06 -33.23 14.22
C ASN A 67 -25.02 -31.75 14.62
N ARG A 68 -24.04 -31.00 14.11
CA ARG A 68 -24.23 -29.60 13.76
C ARG A 68 -24.56 -29.56 12.27
N LYS A 69 -25.72 -29.00 11.95
CA LYS A 69 -26.12 -28.69 10.56
C LYS A 69 -25.03 -27.81 9.95
N ASN A 70 -24.48 -28.27 8.83
CA ASN A 70 -23.59 -27.49 7.98
C ASN A 70 -24.50 -26.72 7.03
N ASP A 71 -24.99 -25.56 7.47
CA ASP A 71 -25.63 -24.59 6.59
C ASP A 71 -24.50 -23.81 5.89
N GLY A 72 -24.52 -23.79 4.55
CA GLY A 72 -23.68 -22.91 3.74
C GLY A 72 -22.46 -23.56 3.08
N VAL A 73 -22.68 -24.52 2.18
CA VAL A 73 -21.76 -24.66 1.03
C VAL A 73 -22.12 -23.53 0.08
N GLU A 74 -21.60 -22.33 0.36
CA GLU A 74 -21.56 -21.28 -0.65
C GLU A 74 -20.66 -21.78 -1.77
N ASP A 75 -21.31 -21.97 -2.92
CA ASP A 75 -20.74 -22.43 -4.17
C ASP A 75 -19.58 -21.50 -4.56
N TRP A 76 -18.34 -21.97 -4.39
CA TRP A 76 -17.12 -21.25 -4.79
C TRP A 76 -17.11 -20.86 -6.27
N ASN A 77 -18.01 -21.42 -7.10
CA ASN A 77 -18.20 -21.01 -8.48
C ASN A 77 -19.02 -19.72 -8.64
N ALA A 78 -19.84 -19.33 -7.66
CA ALA A 78 -20.58 -18.07 -7.67
C ALA A 78 -19.66 -16.85 -7.45
N ILE A 79 -18.51 -17.05 -6.80
CA ILE A 79 -17.53 -16.00 -6.47
C ILE A 79 -16.67 -15.59 -7.68
N LYS A 80 -16.68 -16.36 -8.78
CA LYS A 80 -15.91 -16.05 -10.00
C LYS A 80 -16.77 -15.58 -11.17
N SER A 81 -17.79 -14.76 -10.91
CA SER A 81 -18.32 -13.94 -12.00
C SER A 81 -17.23 -12.97 -12.45
N PHE A 82 -16.59 -13.28 -13.58
CA PHE A 82 -15.61 -12.41 -14.22
C PHE A 82 -16.31 -11.08 -14.53
N LYS A 83 -16.05 -10.05 -13.72
CA LYS A 83 -16.46 -8.69 -14.05
C LYS A 83 -15.60 -8.25 -15.22
N THR A 84 -16.15 -8.35 -16.42
CA THR A 84 -15.56 -7.75 -17.63
C THR A 84 -15.21 -6.31 -17.32
N THR A 85 -13.91 -6.00 -17.35
CA THR A 85 -13.44 -4.65 -17.10
C THR A 85 -13.95 -3.76 -18.24
N VAL A 86 -14.92 -2.90 -17.94
CA VAL A 86 -15.36 -1.85 -18.87
C VAL A 86 -14.21 -0.87 -18.95
N ILE A 87 -13.52 -0.84 -20.09
CA ILE A 87 -12.51 0.17 -20.38
C ILE A 87 -13.27 1.46 -20.71
N ASP A 88 -13.48 2.29 -19.70
CA ASP A 88 -13.96 3.65 -19.92
C ASP A 88 -12.93 4.39 -20.77
N LYS A 89 -13.34 4.81 -21.97
CA LYS A 89 -12.54 5.71 -22.79
C LYS A 89 -12.55 7.07 -22.11
N LYS A 90 -11.48 7.36 -21.36
CA LYS A 90 -11.25 8.72 -20.86
C LYS A 90 -10.93 9.62 -22.05
N GLU A 91 -11.71 10.67 -22.25
CA GLU A 91 -11.54 11.65 -23.31
C GLU A 91 -11.25 13.04 -22.71
N GLY A 92 -10.68 13.94 -23.51
CA GLY A 92 -10.33 15.31 -23.07
C GLY A 92 -9.34 15.35 -21.90
N VAL A 93 -9.62 16.22 -20.93
CA VAL A 93 -8.79 16.46 -19.73
C VAL A 93 -8.43 15.18 -18.98
N ASP A 94 -9.37 14.24 -18.83
CA ASP A 94 -9.13 13.00 -18.07
C ASP A 94 -8.12 12.08 -18.77
N LYS A 95 -8.05 12.13 -20.10
CA LYS A 95 -7.03 11.42 -20.87
C LYS A 95 -5.64 12.01 -20.58
N ILE A 96 -5.52 13.32 -20.65
CA ILE A 96 -4.25 14.03 -20.40
C ILE A 96 -3.75 13.74 -18.98
N LEU A 97 -4.64 13.79 -17.97
CA LEU A 97 -4.28 13.44 -16.59
C LEU A 97 -3.87 11.97 -16.43
N ASN A 98 -4.44 11.04 -17.19
CA ASN A 98 -3.97 9.66 -17.21
C ASN A 98 -2.58 9.54 -17.83
N ASP A 99 -2.30 10.26 -18.92
CA ASP A 99 -1.00 10.24 -19.58
C ASP A 99 0.09 10.84 -18.68
N ILE A 100 -0.22 11.91 -17.94
CA ILE A 100 0.64 12.46 -16.87
C ILE A 100 0.90 11.39 -15.81
N ARG A 101 -0.14 10.72 -15.27
CA ARG A 101 0.04 9.64 -14.29
C ARG A 101 0.87 8.48 -14.84
N ALA A 102 0.73 8.17 -16.13
CA ALA A 102 1.52 7.13 -16.78
C ALA A 102 3.00 7.50 -16.82
N CYS A 103 3.33 8.76 -17.14
CA CYS A 103 4.70 9.27 -17.11
C CYS A 103 5.27 9.24 -15.68
N LEU A 104 4.50 9.72 -14.69
CA LEU A 104 4.89 9.71 -13.28
C LEU A 104 5.14 8.31 -12.74
N ASN A 105 4.38 7.30 -13.17
CA ASN A 105 4.62 5.91 -12.74
C ASN A 105 5.82 5.26 -13.44
N LYS A 106 6.20 5.73 -14.63
CA LYS A 106 7.35 5.24 -15.40
C LYS A 106 8.66 5.96 -15.08
N ILE A 107 8.60 7.07 -14.34
CA ILE A 107 9.77 7.88 -14.06
C ILE A 107 10.76 7.15 -13.16
N SER A 108 12.03 7.30 -13.50
CA SER A 108 13.19 6.77 -12.79
C SER A 108 14.38 7.70 -13.03
N SER A 109 15.48 7.48 -12.31
CA SER A 109 16.71 8.24 -12.54
C SER A 109 17.25 8.11 -13.97
N LYS A 110 17.00 6.99 -14.65
CA LYS A 110 17.55 6.71 -16.00
C LYS A 110 16.78 7.40 -17.13
N ASN A 111 15.50 7.65 -16.93
CA ASN A 111 14.60 8.23 -17.93
C ASN A 111 13.93 9.51 -17.40
N TYR A 112 14.56 10.16 -16.41
CA TYR A 112 13.99 11.33 -15.74
C TYR A 112 13.63 12.43 -16.74
N ASP A 113 14.60 12.85 -17.55
CA ASP A 113 14.41 13.95 -18.49
C ASP A 113 13.35 13.66 -19.54
N SER A 114 13.32 12.43 -20.09
CA SER A 114 12.33 12.07 -21.11
C SER A 114 10.91 11.95 -20.56
N GLN A 115 10.74 11.45 -19.32
CA GLN A 115 9.42 11.45 -18.68
C GLN A 115 9.00 12.87 -18.26
N LYS A 116 9.94 13.71 -17.79
CA LYS A 116 9.69 15.11 -17.46
C LYS A 116 9.24 15.90 -18.68
N GLU A 117 9.93 15.76 -19.80
CA GLU A 117 9.54 16.39 -21.08
C GLU A 117 8.14 15.96 -21.52
N GLY A 118 7.82 14.66 -21.41
CA GLY A 118 6.48 14.15 -21.66
C GLY A 118 5.42 14.78 -20.75
N ILE A 119 5.72 14.92 -19.46
CA ILE A 119 4.83 15.58 -18.49
C ILE A 119 4.63 17.05 -18.86
N LEU A 120 5.70 17.79 -19.18
CA LEU A 120 5.61 19.20 -19.58
C LEU A 120 4.72 19.37 -20.80
N LYS A 121 4.90 18.54 -21.84
CA LYS A 121 4.05 18.57 -23.02
C LYS A 121 2.57 18.34 -22.69
N HIS A 122 2.27 17.37 -21.82
CA HIS A 122 0.89 17.12 -21.39
C HIS A 122 0.33 18.25 -20.52
N ILE A 123 1.16 18.93 -19.72
CA ILE A 123 0.75 20.12 -18.99
C ILE A 123 0.43 21.24 -19.98
N GLU A 124 1.28 21.52 -20.96
CA GLU A 124 1.01 22.51 -21.99
C GLU A 124 -0.31 22.24 -22.71
N GLU A 125 -0.57 20.99 -23.11
CA GLU A 125 -1.83 20.55 -23.69
C GLU A 125 -3.03 20.77 -22.75
N LEU A 126 -2.86 20.52 -21.45
CA LEU A 126 -3.90 20.69 -20.43
C LEU A 126 -4.27 22.17 -20.23
N LEU A 127 -3.28 23.06 -20.25
CA LEU A 127 -3.45 24.48 -19.93
C LEU A 127 -3.97 25.32 -21.11
N VAL A 128 -4.05 24.77 -22.33
CA VAL A 128 -4.56 25.49 -23.51
C VAL A 128 -5.97 26.04 -23.27
N GLU A 129 -6.84 25.26 -22.62
CA GLU A 129 -8.25 25.61 -22.44
C GLU A 129 -8.55 26.25 -21.09
N ASN A 130 -7.79 25.89 -20.03
CA ASN A 130 -8.02 26.38 -18.67
C ASN A 130 -6.76 26.26 -17.80
N GLU A 131 -6.16 27.41 -17.46
CA GLU A 131 -4.96 27.44 -16.59
C GLU A 131 -5.17 26.86 -15.19
N ASP A 132 -6.40 26.85 -14.67
CA ASP A 132 -6.69 26.34 -13.32
C ASP A 132 -6.69 24.81 -13.25
N GLU A 133 -6.58 24.13 -14.39
CA GLU A 133 -6.43 22.68 -14.49
C GLU A 133 -5.07 22.18 -13.99
N ILE A 134 -4.07 23.07 -13.87
CA ILE A 134 -2.76 22.76 -13.28
C ILE A 134 -2.88 22.14 -11.89
N ASN A 135 -3.93 22.52 -11.16
CA ASN A 135 -4.24 22.00 -9.83
C ASN A 135 -4.50 20.48 -9.83
N LYS A 136 -5.06 19.94 -10.92
CA LYS A 136 -5.27 18.50 -11.08
C LYS A 136 -3.94 17.77 -11.29
N VAL A 137 -2.92 18.44 -11.84
CA VAL A 137 -1.56 17.91 -11.98
C VAL A 137 -0.89 17.80 -10.62
N SER A 138 -0.99 18.82 -9.75
CA SER A 138 -0.50 18.76 -8.37
C SER A 138 -1.07 17.56 -7.63
N ARG A 139 -2.40 17.37 -7.71
CA ARG A 139 -3.08 16.23 -7.07
C ARG A 139 -2.60 14.89 -7.62
N ALA A 140 -2.46 14.76 -8.95
CA ALA A 140 -1.94 13.55 -9.57
C ALA A 140 -0.52 13.23 -9.11
N LEU A 141 0.35 14.24 -9.00
CA LEU A 141 1.72 14.09 -8.49
C LEU A 141 1.73 13.63 -7.02
N PHE A 142 0.95 14.28 -6.16
CA PHE A 142 0.84 13.92 -4.74
C PHE A 142 0.26 12.52 -4.56
N ASP A 143 -0.71 12.13 -5.38
CA ASP A 143 -1.28 10.78 -5.35
C ASP A 143 -0.26 9.72 -5.74
N VAL A 144 0.52 9.95 -6.79
CA VAL A 144 1.58 9.00 -7.18
C VAL A 144 2.68 8.95 -6.12
N ALA A 145 3.13 10.09 -5.62
CA ALA A 145 4.15 10.15 -4.56
C ALA A 145 3.67 9.46 -3.27
N GLY A 146 2.39 9.61 -2.92
CA GLY A 146 1.77 8.94 -1.78
C GLY A 146 1.55 7.44 -1.97
N ASN A 147 1.70 6.89 -3.18
CA ASN A 147 1.59 5.44 -3.42
C ASN A 147 2.93 4.78 -3.76
N ASN A 148 4.01 5.56 -3.92
CA ASN A 148 5.33 5.03 -4.25
C ASN A 148 6.42 5.72 -3.41
N LYS A 149 6.69 5.13 -2.25
CA LYS A 149 7.75 5.58 -1.34
C LYS A 149 9.16 5.55 -1.95
N PHE A 150 9.46 4.59 -2.83
CA PHE A 150 10.82 4.38 -3.34
C PHE A 150 11.29 5.51 -4.26
N ASN A 151 10.38 6.02 -5.09
CA ASN A 151 10.67 7.12 -6.02
C ASN A 151 10.43 8.51 -5.40
N SER A 152 10.24 8.58 -4.09
CA SER A 152 9.87 9.80 -3.36
C SER A 152 10.79 10.99 -3.65
N LEU A 153 12.12 10.79 -3.70
CA LEU A 153 13.07 11.86 -4.02
C LEU A 153 12.94 12.35 -5.47
N ILE A 154 12.65 11.44 -6.41
CA ILE A 154 12.45 11.78 -7.83
C ILE A 154 11.20 12.66 -7.97
N TYR A 155 10.12 12.29 -7.29
CA TYR A 155 8.88 13.08 -7.28
C TYR A 155 9.11 14.45 -6.63
N ALA A 156 9.95 14.53 -5.59
CA ALA A 156 10.21 15.79 -4.88
C ALA A 156 10.96 16.77 -5.79
N ASN A 157 12.01 16.30 -6.47
CA ASN A 157 12.73 17.11 -7.46
C ASN A 157 11.82 17.55 -8.60
N LEU A 158 10.97 16.64 -9.11
CA LEU A 158 10.00 16.99 -10.15
C LEU A 158 9.02 18.06 -9.67
N LEU A 159 8.49 17.98 -8.45
CA LEU A 159 7.62 19.03 -7.90
C LEU A 159 8.33 20.38 -7.92
N LYS A 160 9.57 20.42 -7.45
CA LYS A 160 10.38 21.64 -7.38
C LYS A 160 10.57 22.26 -8.77
N GLU A 161 11.06 21.47 -9.73
CA GLU A 161 11.26 21.93 -11.12
C GLU A 161 9.95 22.39 -11.78
N LEU A 162 8.84 21.64 -11.60
CA LEU A 162 7.55 22.04 -12.16
C LEU A 162 6.97 23.29 -11.49
N SER A 163 7.21 23.50 -10.19
CA SER A 163 6.71 24.68 -9.48
C SER A 163 7.44 25.96 -9.86
N GLU A 164 8.69 25.87 -10.32
CA GLU A 164 9.44 26.99 -10.88
C GLU A 164 8.85 27.46 -12.22
N LEU A 165 8.31 26.52 -13.02
CA LEU A 165 7.66 26.81 -14.29
C LEU A 165 6.18 27.19 -14.15
N TYR A 166 5.48 26.55 -13.20
CA TYR A 166 4.05 26.73 -12.96
C TYR A 166 3.80 27.03 -11.47
N PRO A 167 3.94 28.28 -11.01
CA PRO A 167 3.84 28.62 -9.58
C PRO A 167 2.55 28.15 -8.89
N LYS A 168 1.41 28.19 -9.60
CA LYS A 168 0.10 27.70 -9.11
C LYS A 168 0.14 26.22 -8.67
N LEU A 169 1.07 25.42 -9.19
CA LEU A 169 1.21 24.00 -8.85
C LEU A 169 1.50 23.80 -7.35
N SER A 170 2.20 24.75 -6.73
CA SER A 170 2.53 24.74 -5.30
C SER A 170 1.37 25.13 -4.36
N GLU A 171 0.28 25.72 -4.88
CA GLU A 171 -0.83 26.23 -4.05
C GLU A 171 -1.56 25.11 -3.29
N HIS A 172 -1.63 23.91 -3.89
CA HIS A 172 -2.27 22.72 -3.28
C HIS A 172 -1.38 22.01 -2.26
N PHE A 173 -0.15 22.47 -2.08
CA PHE A 173 0.76 21.85 -1.11
C PHE A 173 0.22 21.98 0.32
N ARG A 174 -0.43 23.10 0.64
CA ARG A 174 -1.08 23.29 1.94
C ARG A 174 -2.15 22.22 2.20
N ASP A 175 -2.94 21.90 1.18
CA ASP A 175 -3.98 20.86 1.28
C ASP A 175 -3.37 19.48 1.51
N LEU A 176 -2.23 19.16 0.87
CA LEU A 176 -1.50 17.93 1.14
C LEU A 176 -1.09 17.83 2.62
N LEU A 177 -0.59 18.92 3.21
CA LEU A 177 -0.20 18.94 4.63
C LEU A 177 -1.41 18.75 5.55
N ILE A 178 -2.54 19.39 5.25
CA ILE A 178 -3.78 19.26 6.01
C ILE A 178 -4.28 17.81 5.95
N LEU A 179 -4.42 17.25 4.74
CA LEU A 179 -4.87 15.87 4.53
C LEU A 179 -3.93 14.86 5.20
N TYR A 180 -2.62 15.10 5.20
CA TYR A 180 -1.68 14.25 5.90
C TYR A 180 -1.91 14.26 7.42
N LYS A 181 -2.01 15.45 8.03
CA LYS A 181 -2.29 15.60 9.48
C LYS A 181 -3.65 14.97 9.85
N GLU A 182 -4.68 15.21 9.05
CA GLU A 182 -5.99 14.57 9.24
C GLU A 182 -5.87 13.05 9.18
N SER A 183 -5.14 12.50 8.21
CA SER A 183 -4.97 11.05 8.05
C SER A 183 -4.25 10.37 9.23
N ILE A 184 -3.47 11.12 10.02
CA ILE A 184 -2.84 10.68 11.27
C ILE A 184 -3.87 10.64 12.42
N SER A 185 -4.73 11.66 12.51
CA SER A 185 -5.77 11.73 13.54
C SER A 185 -6.90 10.71 13.35
N THR A 186 -7.12 10.25 12.12
CA THR A 186 -8.19 9.31 11.77
C THR A 186 -7.72 7.86 11.67
N ILE A 187 -6.52 7.54 12.17
CA ILE A 187 -6.05 6.16 12.18
C ILE A 187 -7.01 5.32 13.04
N ASN A 188 -7.51 4.24 12.44
CA ASN A 188 -8.43 3.34 13.09
C ASN A 188 -8.10 1.92 12.66
N TYR A 189 -7.53 1.14 13.57
CA TYR A 189 -7.17 -0.25 13.29
C TYR A 189 -8.41 -1.11 13.02
N ALA A 190 -8.27 -2.07 12.10
CA ALA A 190 -9.29 -3.08 11.84
C ALA A 190 -8.67 -4.46 12.06
N ASP A 191 -9.37 -5.33 12.78
CA ASP A 191 -8.90 -6.70 13.00
C ASP A 191 -9.13 -7.53 11.73
N PRO A 192 -8.09 -8.17 11.15
CA PRO A 192 -8.24 -9.01 9.95
C PRO A 192 -9.19 -10.18 10.13
N ASN A 193 -9.44 -10.63 11.37
CA ASN A 193 -10.40 -11.70 11.67
C ASN A 193 -11.84 -11.19 11.75
N SER A 194 -12.04 -9.88 11.96
CA SER A 194 -13.35 -9.25 12.08
C SER A 194 -13.81 -8.62 10.77
N ASP A 195 -12.92 -7.86 10.11
CA ASP A 195 -13.21 -7.16 8.86
C ASP A 195 -11.93 -7.09 8.01
N TYR A 196 -11.75 -8.10 7.16
CA TYR A 196 -10.55 -8.25 6.33
C TYR A 196 -10.42 -7.15 5.28
N ASP A 197 -11.54 -6.72 4.70
CA ASP A 197 -11.53 -5.68 3.66
C ASP A 197 -11.10 -4.35 4.26
N LYS A 198 -11.67 -3.97 5.42
CA LYS A 198 -11.24 -2.78 6.14
C LYS A 198 -9.79 -2.86 6.63
N TYR A 199 -9.33 -4.03 7.05
CA TYR A 199 -7.91 -4.25 7.37
C TYR A 199 -7.00 -4.01 6.16
N CYS A 200 -7.39 -4.47 4.97
CA CYS A 200 -6.64 -4.22 3.74
C CYS A 200 -6.63 -2.74 3.34
N GLU A 201 -7.77 -2.05 3.48
CA GLU A 201 -7.86 -0.60 3.24
C GLU A 201 -6.97 0.18 4.21
N ASN A 202 -7.03 -0.16 5.49
CA ASN A 202 -6.16 0.42 6.52
C ASN A 202 -4.69 0.23 6.17
N ASN A 203 -4.25 -0.97 5.80
CA ASN A 203 -2.86 -1.21 5.40
C ASN A 203 -2.43 -0.34 4.21
N LYS A 204 -3.30 -0.14 3.21
CA LYS A 204 -3.01 0.78 2.10
C LYS A 204 -2.84 2.22 2.59
N LEU A 205 -3.69 2.68 3.51
CA LEU A 205 -3.55 4.01 4.12
C LEU A 205 -2.27 4.13 4.96
N ASN A 206 -1.87 3.08 5.65
CA ASN A 206 -0.63 3.02 6.43
C ASN A 206 0.60 3.18 5.52
N ASP A 207 0.60 2.43 4.40
CA ASP A 207 1.65 2.54 3.39
C ASP A 207 1.67 3.92 2.74
N ARG A 208 0.49 4.51 2.48
CA ARG A 208 0.37 5.87 1.97
C ARG A 208 0.94 6.90 2.93
N ARG A 209 0.62 6.84 4.23
CA ARG A 209 1.21 7.74 5.23
C ARG A 209 2.73 7.65 5.27
N LYS A 210 3.29 6.43 5.21
CA LYS A 210 4.75 6.23 5.16
C LYS A 210 5.38 6.82 3.89
N ALA A 211 4.71 6.66 2.74
CA ALA A 211 5.17 7.25 1.49
C ALA A 211 5.15 8.79 1.54
N ILE A 212 4.07 9.38 2.05
CA ILE A 212 3.95 10.83 2.23
C ILE A 212 4.98 11.35 3.25
N SER A 213 5.21 10.67 4.37
CA SER A 213 6.24 11.06 5.36
C SER A 213 7.64 11.13 4.72
N THR A 214 7.94 10.15 3.87
CA THR A 214 9.20 10.12 3.10
C THR A 214 9.26 11.25 2.08
N TYR A 215 8.14 11.53 1.41
CA TYR A 215 8.01 12.61 0.44
C TYR A 215 8.20 13.99 1.04
N LEU A 216 7.54 14.27 2.16
CA LEU A 216 7.70 15.51 2.92
C LEU A 216 9.15 15.67 3.40
N SER A 217 9.77 14.59 3.89
CA SER A 217 11.19 14.61 4.28
C SER A 217 12.09 14.99 3.09
N ASN A 218 11.89 14.38 1.92
CA ASN A 218 12.67 14.70 0.73
C ASN A 218 12.44 16.13 0.24
N LEU A 219 11.19 16.63 0.29
CA LEU A 219 10.88 18.02 -0.04
C LEU A 219 11.61 19.01 0.87
N ASN A 220 11.79 18.68 2.14
CA ASN A 220 12.58 19.50 3.06
C ASN A 220 14.08 19.44 2.73
N ILE A 221 14.62 18.24 2.51
CA ILE A 221 16.03 18.05 2.15
C ILE A 221 16.42 18.85 0.90
N ILE A 222 15.56 18.90 -0.12
CA ILE A 222 15.83 19.64 -1.36
C ILE A 222 15.51 21.15 -1.24
N GLY A 223 15.07 21.62 -0.08
CA GLY A 223 14.74 23.01 0.21
C GLY A 223 13.44 23.52 -0.40
N PHE A 224 12.52 22.62 -0.80
CA PHE A 224 11.19 23.02 -1.28
C PHE A 224 10.29 23.48 -0.12
N ILE A 225 10.43 22.85 1.05
CA ILE A 225 9.76 23.28 2.29
C ILE A 225 10.76 23.62 3.39
N SER A 226 10.38 24.57 4.23
CA SER A 226 11.19 25.01 5.36
C SER A 226 11.24 23.99 6.49
N ASN A 227 12.30 24.05 7.29
CA ASN A 227 12.50 23.21 8.48
C ASN A 227 11.35 23.38 9.49
N ILE A 228 10.80 24.60 9.60
CA ILE A 228 9.68 24.94 10.49
C ILE A 228 8.47 24.04 10.20
N ILE A 229 8.10 23.89 8.92
CA ILE A 229 6.94 23.07 8.52
C ILE A 229 7.13 21.62 8.95
N ILE A 230 8.32 21.05 8.75
CA ILE A 230 8.62 19.68 9.17
C ILE A 230 8.57 19.54 10.69
N ILE A 231 9.19 20.48 11.41
CA ILE A 231 9.22 20.46 12.88
C ILE A 231 7.80 20.49 13.43
N GLU A 232 6.91 21.30 12.87
CA GLU A 232 5.48 21.32 13.22
C GLU A 232 4.79 19.98 12.97
N ILE A 233 5.07 19.32 11.84
CA ILE A 233 4.50 18.01 11.52
C ILE A 233 4.99 16.97 12.53
N VAL A 234 6.30 16.89 12.77
CA VAL A 234 6.87 15.94 13.73
C VAL A 234 6.33 16.15 15.14
N ASN A 235 6.19 17.41 15.57
CA ASN A 235 5.56 17.73 16.85
C ASN A 235 4.08 17.32 16.91
N CYS A 236 3.33 17.46 15.82
CA CYS A 236 1.96 16.96 15.72
C CYS A 236 1.88 15.43 15.89
N LEU A 237 2.80 14.68 15.28
CA LEU A 237 2.89 13.23 15.50
C LEU A 237 3.19 12.90 16.97
N LEU A 238 4.19 13.57 17.57
CA LEU A 238 4.55 13.37 18.98
C LEU A 238 3.41 13.74 19.94
N GLN A 239 2.63 14.77 19.63
CA GLN A 239 1.45 15.15 20.40
C GLN A 239 0.42 14.02 20.40
N HIS A 240 0.09 13.48 19.23
CA HIS A 240 -0.84 12.35 19.13
C HIS A 240 -0.30 11.11 19.85
N ILE A 241 1.00 10.82 19.76
CA ILE A 241 1.62 9.72 20.52
C ILE A 241 1.42 9.93 22.02
N ASN A 242 1.77 11.10 22.55
CA ASN A 242 1.68 11.40 23.98
C ASN A 242 0.23 11.35 24.51
N GLU A 243 -0.74 11.73 23.69
CA GLU A 243 -2.17 11.60 24.01
C GLU A 243 -2.61 10.13 23.99
N TYR A 244 -2.27 9.40 22.92
CA TYR A 244 -2.79 8.06 22.68
C TYR A 244 -2.18 7.01 23.61
N ILE A 245 -0.93 7.17 24.06
CA ILE A 245 -0.34 6.26 25.06
C ILE A 245 -1.11 6.25 26.39
N GLU A 246 -1.82 7.33 26.73
CA GLU A 246 -2.66 7.45 27.94
C GLU A 246 -4.13 7.08 27.71
N THR A 247 -4.50 6.80 26.45
CA THR A 247 -5.86 6.46 26.03
C THR A 247 -5.99 4.95 25.88
N GLU A 248 -7.10 4.35 26.28
CA GLU A 248 -7.30 2.90 26.11
C GLU A 248 -7.55 2.54 24.64
N ASN A 249 -7.17 1.32 24.24
CA ASN A 249 -7.43 0.76 22.91
C ASN A 249 -6.84 1.57 21.74
N LYS A 250 -5.71 2.26 21.95
CA LYS A 250 -4.99 3.05 20.93
C LYS A 250 -3.62 2.48 20.56
N THR A 251 -3.34 1.24 20.95
CA THR A 251 -2.02 0.62 20.76
C THR A 251 -1.59 0.57 19.31
N ASN A 252 -2.50 0.21 18.40
CA ASN A 252 -2.19 0.10 16.98
C ASN A 252 -1.94 1.47 16.35
N GLU A 253 -2.73 2.48 16.73
CA GLU A 253 -2.55 3.87 16.32
C GLU A 253 -1.18 4.39 16.76
N VAL A 254 -0.79 4.16 18.02
CA VAL A 254 0.54 4.55 18.53
C VAL A 254 1.65 3.88 17.72
N GLU A 255 1.54 2.58 17.42
CA GLU A 255 2.52 1.87 16.60
C GLU A 255 2.63 2.47 15.19
N GLU A 256 1.50 2.75 14.54
CA GLU A 256 1.49 3.32 13.19
C GLU A 256 2.05 4.74 13.12
N ILE A 257 1.72 5.60 14.09
CA ILE A 257 2.30 6.95 14.15
C ILE A 257 3.80 6.87 14.42
N THR A 258 4.23 5.94 15.28
CA THR A 258 5.65 5.69 15.57
C THR A 258 6.42 5.28 14.31
N GLU A 259 5.83 4.47 13.42
CA GLU A 259 6.45 4.11 12.13
C GLU A 259 6.60 5.31 11.18
N ASN A 260 5.66 6.26 11.20
CA ASN A 260 5.78 7.50 10.42
C ASN A 260 6.85 8.43 11.01
N LEU A 261 6.85 8.58 12.34
CA LEU A 261 7.86 9.35 13.07
C LEU A 261 9.28 8.82 12.79
N TYR A 262 9.46 7.50 12.84
CA TYR A 262 10.73 6.84 12.51
C TYR A 262 11.30 7.34 11.16
N LEU A 263 10.46 7.43 10.12
CA LEU A 263 10.91 7.87 8.80
C LEU A 263 11.42 9.31 8.79
N PHE A 264 10.72 10.23 9.47
CA PHE A 264 11.19 11.61 9.60
C PHE A 264 12.53 11.67 10.31
N ILE A 265 12.68 10.97 11.44
CA ILE A 265 13.90 11.05 12.24
C ILE A 265 15.11 10.49 11.47
N ILE A 266 14.97 9.32 10.85
CA ILE A 266 16.08 8.70 10.14
C ILE A 266 16.54 9.49 8.92
N LEU A 267 15.58 10.09 8.18
CA LEU A 267 15.89 10.85 6.97
C LEU A 267 16.41 12.25 7.28
N LEU A 268 15.92 12.89 8.34
CA LEU A 268 16.13 14.32 8.58
C LEU A 268 17.09 14.66 9.71
N ASN A 269 17.50 13.70 10.54
CA ASN A 269 18.38 14.04 11.66
C ASN A 269 19.67 14.73 11.21
N ASP A 270 20.31 14.24 10.16
CA ASP A 270 21.55 14.86 9.65
C ASP A 270 21.32 16.28 9.14
N HIS A 271 20.13 16.56 8.61
CA HIS A 271 19.71 17.85 8.08
C HIS A 271 19.29 18.84 9.18
N LEU A 272 18.62 18.36 10.23
CA LEU A 272 17.95 19.19 11.24
C LEU A 272 18.63 19.20 12.63
N LYS A 273 19.68 18.40 12.86
CA LYS A 273 20.35 18.27 14.18
C LYS A 273 20.83 19.59 14.82
N HIS A 274 21.03 20.62 14.01
CA HIS A 274 21.47 21.93 14.50
C HIS A 274 20.31 22.83 14.95
N GLU A 275 19.08 22.53 14.53
CA GLU A 275 17.88 23.24 14.96
C GLU A 275 17.59 22.95 16.44
N ILE A 276 17.24 23.99 17.20
CA ILE A 276 17.02 23.89 18.65
C ILE A 276 15.79 23.03 18.93
N GLU A 277 14.72 23.25 18.18
CA GLU A 277 13.46 22.53 18.27
C GLU A 277 13.62 21.06 17.90
N TRP A 278 14.55 20.74 16.99
CA TRP A 278 14.85 19.34 16.67
C TRP A 278 15.49 18.61 17.85
N LYS A 279 16.37 19.27 18.62
CA LYS A 279 16.92 18.68 19.86
C LYS A 279 15.82 18.40 20.89
N VAL A 280 14.79 19.24 20.96
CA VAL A 280 13.62 19.00 21.82
C VAL A 280 12.84 17.77 21.35
N ILE A 281 12.65 17.59 20.04
CA ILE A 281 12.05 16.40 19.44
C ILE A 281 12.85 15.14 19.83
N ILE A 282 14.19 15.17 19.69
CA ILE A 282 15.04 14.03 20.06
C ILE A 282 14.94 13.73 21.56
N ASN A 283 14.92 14.75 22.43
CA ASN A 283 14.73 14.56 23.87
C ASN A 283 13.36 13.93 24.20
N ASN A 284 12.29 14.29 23.48
CA ASN A 284 10.99 13.63 23.64
C ASN A 284 11.04 12.15 23.23
N ILE A 285 11.73 11.82 22.14
CA ILE A 285 11.97 10.43 21.70
C ILE A 285 12.73 9.66 22.77
N GLU A 286 13.78 10.25 23.36
CA GLU A 286 14.51 9.64 24.48
C GLU A 286 13.64 9.36 25.70
N ASN A 287 12.73 10.28 26.02
CA ASN A 287 11.81 10.10 27.14
C ASN A 287 10.84 8.95 26.87
N ILE A 288 10.27 8.85 25.66
CA ILE A 288 9.38 7.75 25.28
C ILE A 288 10.14 6.42 25.29
N ALA A 289 11.38 6.37 24.81
CA ALA A 289 12.20 5.16 24.82
C ALA A 289 12.48 4.61 26.23
N LYS A 290 12.45 5.48 27.26
CA LYS A 290 12.66 5.11 28.67
C LYS A 290 11.35 4.75 29.39
N MET A 291 10.19 4.97 28.79
CA MET A 291 8.90 4.64 29.39
C MET A 291 8.72 3.13 29.51
N LYS A 292 8.05 2.70 30.58
CA LYS A 292 7.63 1.31 30.72
C LYS A 292 6.26 1.13 30.07
N SER A 293 6.19 0.24 29.08
CA SER A 293 4.92 -0.10 28.38
C SER A 293 3.79 -0.46 29.34
N LYS A 294 4.09 -1.21 30.42
CA LYS A 294 3.10 -1.62 31.43
C LYS A 294 2.48 -0.48 32.25
N GLU A 295 3.13 0.70 32.29
CA GLU A 295 2.66 1.87 33.05
C GLU A 295 1.79 2.81 32.19
N LYS A 296 1.62 2.50 30.91
CA LYS A 296 0.85 3.29 29.93
C LYS A 296 -0.25 2.42 29.33
N LYS A 297 -1.37 3.03 28.95
CA LYS A 297 -2.57 2.28 28.51
C LYS A 297 -2.41 1.67 27.12
N SER A 298 -1.74 2.37 26.22
CA SER A 298 -1.59 1.96 24.81
C SER A 298 -0.16 2.02 24.29
N LEU A 299 0.83 2.18 25.17
CA LEU A 299 2.23 2.07 24.74
C LEU A 299 2.64 0.59 24.72
N SER A 300 2.84 0.03 23.52
CA SER A 300 3.34 -1.35 23.39
C SER A 300 4.84 -1.43 23.60
N SER A 301 5.33 -2.60 24.02
CA SER A 301 6.78 -2.86 24.04
C SER A 301 7.40 -2.74 22.64
N ARG A 302 6.65 -3.08 21.59
CA ARG A 302 7.09 -2.93 20.19
C ARG A 302 7.34 -1.47 19.84
N ALA A 303 6.45 -0.55 20.22
CA ALA A 303 6.67 0.87 20.05
C ALA A 303 7.93 1.33 20.81
N VAL A 304 8.07 0.95 22.08
CA VAL A 304 9.27 1.29 22.90
C VAL A 304 10.57 0.81 22.25
N PHE A 305 10.62 -0.45 21.78
CA PHE A 305 11.78 -0.97 21.05
C PHE A 305 12.07 -0.16 19.78
N LYS A 306 11.05 0.26 19.05
CA LYS A 306 11.24 1.13 17.88
C LYS A 306 11.87 2.48 18.25
N TYR A 307 11.48 3.08 19.38
CA TYR A 307 12.14 4.30 19.88
C TYR A 307 13.59 4.04 20.28
N MET A 308 13.90 2.88 20.86
CA MET A 308 15.29 2.48 21.13
C MET A 308 16.10 2.33 19.83
N ASP A 309 15.52 1.67 18.82
CA ASP A 309 16.14 1.51 17.50
C ASP A 309 16.43 2.87 16.86
N ILE A 310 15.51 3.84 16.97
CA ILE A 310 15.73 5.22 16.51
C ILE A 310 17.00 5.78 17.15
N LEU A 311 17.09 5.74 18.48
CA LEU A 311 18.23 6.31 19.20
C LEU A 311 19.55 5.62 18.87
N ASP A 312 19.54 4.31 18.62
CA ASP A 312 20.73 3.57 18.24
C ASP A 312 21.20 3.90 16.82
N VAL A 313 20.27 4.12 15.89
CA VAL A 313 20.62 4.65 14.55
C VAL A 313 21.19 6.08 14.65
N LEU A 314 20.70 6.90 15.57
CA LEU A 314 21.22 8.26 15.77
C LEU A 314 22.63 8.30 16.38
N LYS A 315 23.06 7.27 17.11
CA LYS A 315 24.43 7.18 17.66
C LYS A 315 25.46 6.69 16.65
N THR A 316 25.01 5.98 15.62
CA THR A 316 25.89 5.32 14.64
C THR A 316 26.19 6.18 13.41
N LYS A 317 25.52 7.33 13.28
CA LYS A 317 25.75 8.36 12.25
C LYS A 317 26.46 9.58 12.86
#